data_AF-A0A5B7TUC0-F1
#
_entry.id   AF-A0A5B7TUC0-F1
#
_cell.length_a   1.000
_cell.length_b   1.000
_cell.length_c   1.000
_cell.angle_alpha   90.00
_cell.angle_beta   90.00
_cell.angle_gamma   90.00
#
_symmetry.space_group_name_H-M   'P 1'
#
loop_
_entity.id
_entity.type
_entity.pdbx_description
1 polymer ?
#
loop_
_entity_poly.entity_id
_entity_poly.type
_entity_poly.pdbx_seq_one_letter_code
_entity_poly.pdbx_strand_id
1 'polypeptide(L)'
;MGNRAYLSIQTEKDSNELLFEANNSLPFFWIGLLDDEILDNVKPVWLEIEELLNSEDDDKIEDYFRNNPNTGSFRVEKKSFLQNIHKTQLFLESYAPESIPIFNDFRSFIHSKFTKPNQYLLLDILEIAGFTSISELISNLYDEIKIIKTQNLQGITHLVRHDLIAGGTGFSTEFEELSSFYAKEMKDRMKNTPNYPNVKIITKKSLTPHIAVLILAPLFTYITYRGYIKEGFSSTVIILGLSNIMFYSYSIFRLIQISTVIQSKKS
;
A
#
# COMPACT_ATOMS: atom_id res chain seq x y z
N MET A 1 1.57 -3.66 8.25
CA MET A 1 1.82 -2.37 7.58
C MET A 1 2.65 -2.70 6.35
N GLY A 2 2.42 -2.04 5.21
CA GLY A 2 3.14 -2.33 3.96
C GLY A 2 4.42 -1.53 3.85
N ASN A 3 5.35 -1.97 3.01
CA ASN A 3 6.59 -1.27 2.70
C ASN A 3 6.28 -0.06 1.82
N ARG A 4 6.72 1.13 2.22
CA ARG A 4 6.38 2.37 1.55
C ARG A 4 7.58 2.98 0.81
N ALA A 5 7.24 3.73 -0.21
CA ALA A 5 8.19 4.51 -0.97
C ALA A 5 7.61 5.91 -1.19
N TYR A 6 8.47 6.93 -1.15
CA TYR A 6 8.07 8.33 -1.22
C TYR A 6 8.92 9.08 -2.24
N LEU A 7 8.26 9.89 -3.05
CA LEU A 7 8.87 10.89 -3.91
C LEU A 7 8.45 12.26 -3.40
N SER A 8 9.42 13.08 -3.00
CA SER A 8 9.20 14.41 -2.45
C SER A 8 10.13 15.44 -3.07
N ILE A 9 9.80 16.72 -2.94
CA ILE A 9 10.68 17.83 -3.32
C ILE A 9 11.18 18.53 -2.06
N GLN A 10 12.46 18.87 -2.02
CA GLN A 10 13.02 19.68 -0.95
C GLN A 10 12.37 21.07 -0.95
N THR A 11 11.89 21.50 0.21
CA THR A 11 11.43 22.88 0.43
C THR A 11 12.45 23.67 1.26
N GLU A 12 12.29 24.98 1.36
CA GLU A 12 13.11 25.81 2.28
C GLU A 12 12.80 25.55 3.76
N LYS A 13 11.67 24.92 4.06
CA LYS A 13 11.29 24.56 5.43
C LYS A 13 11.87 23.18 5.75
N ASP A 14 12.00 22.87 7.04
CA ASP A 14 12.51 21.58 7.53
C ASP A 14 11.67 20.35 7.09
N SER A 15 10.55 20.56 6.40
CA SER A 15 9.71 19.50 5.83
C SER A 15 9.75 19.48 4.30
N ASN A 16 10.07 18.32 3.74
CA ASN A 16 9.91 18.07 2.31
C ASN A 16 8.43 18.03 1.93
N GLU A 17 8.10 18.48 0.72
CA GLU A 17 6.74 18.38 0.19
C GLU A 17 6.59 17.03 -0.49
N LEU A 18 5.69 16.19 0.04
CA LEU A 18 5.37 14.89 -0.55
C LEU A 18 4.66 15.11 -1.89
N LEU A 19 5.20 14.51 -2.96
CA LEU A 19 4.62 14.58 -4.29
C LEU A 19 3.87 13.29 -4.61
N PHE A 20 4.50 12.13 -4.37
CA PHE A 20 3.88 10.83 -4.59
C PHE A 20 4.28 9.83 -3.51
N GLU A 21 3.37 8.91 -3.22
CA GLU A 21 3.61 7.74 -2.37
C GLU A 21 3.38 6.44 -3.16
N ALA A 22 4.09 5.38 -2.81
CA ALA A 22 3.85 4.04 -3.32
C ALA A 22 3.83 3.05 -2.17
N ASN A 23 3.00 2.02 -2.29
CA ASN A 23 2.79 1.02 -1.26
C ASN A 23 3.01 -0.36 -1.87
N ASN A 24 3.94 -1.13 -1.28
CA ASN A 24 4.34 -2.45 -1.73
C ASN A 24 4.76 -2.52 -3.21
N SER A 25 5.24 -1.41 -3.77
CA SER A 25 5.65 -1.28 -5.17
C SER A 25 6.66 -0.14 -5.32
N LEU A 26 7.52 -0.25 -6.32
CA LEU A 26 8.41 0.81 -6.77
C LEU A 26 8.00 1.21 -8.19
N PRO A 27 7.41 2.40 -8.39
CA PRO A 27 6.94 2.83 -9.70
C PRO A 27 8.10 3.06 -10.68
N PHE A 28 7.96 2.56 -11.91
CA PHE A 28 9.01 2.63 -12.93
C PHE A 28 9.40 4.07 -13.30
N PHE A 29 8.46 5.02 -13.26
CA PHE A 29 8.80 6.41 -13.59
C PHE A 29 9.76 7.02 -12.56
N TRP A 30 9.80 6.48 -11.33
CA TRP A 30 10.72 6.92 -10.28
C TRP A 30 12.12 6.38 -10.52
N ILE A 31 12.23 5.12 -10.96
CA ILE A 31 13.50 4.53 -11.41
C ILE A 31 14.06 5.34 -12.58
N GLY A 32 13.20 5.77 -13.50
CA GLY A 32 13.56 6.61 -14.63
C GLY A 32 14.06 8.02 -14.28
N LEU A 33 14.08 8.41 -13.00
CA LEU A 33 14.72 9.65 -12.51
C LEU A 33 16.20 9.45 -12.16
N LEU A 34 16.63 8.21 -11.96
CA LEU A 34 17.94 7.85 -11.46
C LEU A 34 18.95 7.61 -12.60
N ASP A 35 20.23 7.66 -12.25
CA ASP A 35 21.34 7.22 -13.08
C ASP A 35 22.42 6.54 -12.20
N ASP A 36 23.47 6.05 -12.86
CA ASP A 36 24.58 5.34 -12.22
C ASP A 36 25.23 6.22 -11.12
N GLU A 37 25.40 7.52 -11.34
CA GLU A 37 26.02 8.45 -10.39
C GLU A 37 25.17 8.62 -9.13
N ILE A 38 23.85 8.76 -9.30
CA ILE A 38 22.91 8.84 -8.17
C ILE A 38 22.92 7.54 -7.35
N LEU A 39 22.96 6.37 -8.00
CA LEU A 39 23.08 5.09 -7.30
C LEU A 39 24.40 4.96 -6.55
N ASP A 40 25.52 5.28 -7.20
CA ASP A 40 26.86 5.20 -6.63
C ASP A 40 27.02 6.07 -5.38
N ASN A 41 26.36 7.23 -5.34
CA ASN A 41 26.39 8.14 -4.19
C ASN A 41 25.67 7.59 -2.96
N VAL A 42 24.65 6.75 -3.14
CA VAL A 42 23.82 6.23 -2.04
C VAL A 42 24.24 4.82 -1.62
N LYS A 43 24.78 4.03 -2.56
CA LYS A 43 25.17 2.64 -2.35
C LYS A 43 26.02 2.39 -1.10
N PRO A 44 27.07 3.18 -0.77
CA PRO A 44 27.87 2.92 0.44
C PRO A 44 27.05 2.97 1.72
N VAL A 45 26.17 3.97 1.83
CA VAL A 45 25.27 4.15 2.97
C VAL A 45 24.26 3.00 3.06
N TRP A 46 23.72 2.57 1.93
CA TRP A 46 22.79 1.45 1.90
C TRP A 46 23.43 0.12 2.30
N LEU A 47 24.67 -0.14 1.89
CA LEU A 47 25.40 -1.32 2.32
C LEU A 47 25.73 -1.29 3.82
N GLU A 48 26.06 -0.11 4.37
CA GLU A 48 26.20 0.07 5.82
C GLU A 48 24.89 -0.24 6.56
N ILE A 49 23.76 0.25 6.04
CA ILE A 49 22.43 -0.06 6.59
C ILE A 49 22.14 -1.56 6.52
N GLU A 50 22.49 -2.23 5.42
CA GLU A 50 22.30 -3.69 5.29
C GLU A 50 23.12 -4.46 6.33
N GLU A 51 24.38 -4.08 6.55
CA GLU A 51 25.21 -4.66 7.62
C GLU A 51 24.61 -4.42 9.01
N LEU A 52 24.10 -3.21 9.26
CA LEU A 52 23.44 -2.87 10.52
C LEU A 52 22.17 -3.70 10.75
N LEU A 53 21.32 -3.84 9.73
CA LEU A 53 20.10 -4.66 9.78
C LEU A 53 20.42 -6.15 10.00
N ASN A 54 21.53 -6.63 9.46
CA ASN A 54 21.99 -8.01 9.66
C ASN A 54 22.61 -8.26 11.05
N SER A 55 22.90 -7.21 11.84
CA SER A 55 23.50 -7.35 13.16
C SER A 55 22.53 -7.77 14.28
N GLU A 56 21.21 -7.78 14.00
CA GLU A 56 20.12 -8.07 14.95
C GLU A 56 20.14 -7.22 16.24
N ASP A 57 20.80 -6.06 16.22
CA ASP A 57 20.90 -5.12 17.34
C ASP A 57 19.89 -3.97 17.15
N ASP A 58 18.65 -4.20 17.57
CA ASP A 58 17.52 -3.28 17.39
C ASP A 58 17.81 -1.88 17.97
N ASP A 59 18.53 -1.79 19.10
CA ASP A 59 18.88 -0.52 19.74
C ASP A 59 19.83 0.30 18.87
N LYS A 60 20.84 -0.35 18.27
CA LYS A 60 21.74 0.32 17.31
C LYS A 60 21.04 0.73 16.03
N ILE A 61 20.12 -0.10 15.52
CA ILE A 61 19.31 0.22 14.35
C ILE A 61 18.48 1.48 14.61
N GLU A 62 17.76 1.52 15.73
CA GLU A 62 16.92 2.67 16.09
C GLU A 62 17.77 3.94 16.29
N ASP A 63 18.89 3.84 17.01
CA ASP A 63 19.79 4.97 17.23
C ASP A 63 20.43 5.49 15.92
N TYR A 64 20.76 4.60 14.97
CA TYR A 64 21.28 5.02 13.67
C TYR A 64 20.26 5.88 12.92
N PHE A 65 19.03 5.38 12.74
CA PHE A 65 17.99 6.11 12.00
C PHE A 65 17.54 7.38 12.72
N ARG A 66 17.56 7.41 14.05
CA ARG A 66 17.27 8.61 14.85
C ARG A 66 18.31 9.71 14.63
N ASN A 67 19.59 9.35 14.57
CA ASN A 67 20.68 10.30 14.40
C ASN A 67 20.93 10.70 12.94
N ASN A 68 20.41 9.92 12.00
CA ASN A 68 20.63 10.08 10.56
C ASN A 68 19.29 10.17 9.80
N PRO A 69 18.48 11.22 10.06
CA PRO A 69 17.17 11.36 9.42
C PRO A 69 17.32 11.62 7.91
N ASN A 70 16.55 10.90 7.09
CA ASN A 70 16.61 10.90 5.62
C ASN A 70 17.90 10.30 5.03
N THR A 71 18.65 9.53 5.82
CA THR A 71 19.80 8.78 5.31
C THR A 71 19.33 7.66 4.40
N GLY A 72 19.96 7.57 3.22
CA GLY A 72 19.61 6.59 2.20
C GLY A 72 18.57 7.05 1.17
N SER A 73 18.05 8.28 1.22
CA SER A 73 17.23 8.78 0.11
C SER A 73 18.11 9.19 -1.08
N PHE A 74 17.69 8.85 -2.30
CA PHE A 74 18.33 9.37 -3.50
C PHE A 74 18.01 10.86 -3.67
N ARG A 75 19.03 11.64 -4.00
CA ARG A 75 18.90 13.07 -4.30
C ARG A 75 19.01 13.27 -5.80
N VAL A 76 17.96 13.80 -6.41
CA VAL A 76 17.93 14.07 -7.85
C VAL A 76 17.85 15.57 -8.08
N GLU A 77 18.95 16.17 -8.51
CA GLU A 77 18.99 17.58 -8.88
C GLU A 77 18.19 17.85 -10.18
N LYS A 78 17.76 19.10 -10.37
CA LYS A 78 17.00 19.51 -11.56
C LYS A 78 17.70 19.14 -12.87
N LYS A 79 19.03 19.24 -12.92
CA LYS A 79 19.83 18.90 -14.11
C LYS A 79 19.75 17.40 -14.41
N SER A 80 20.00 16.55 -13.42
CA SER A 80 19.93 15.09 -13.57
C SER A 80 18.50 14.64 -13.90
N PHE A 81 17.50 15.24 -13.24
CA PHE A 81 16.08 15.02 -13.56
C PHE A 81 15.79 15.23 -15.06
N LEU A 82 16.18 16.39 -15.61
CA LEU A 82 15.94 16.72 -17.02
C LEU A 82 16.64 15.75 -17.99
N GLN A 83 17.85 15.30 -17.65
CA GLN A 83 18.60 14.36 -18.46
C GLN A 83 18.01 12.95 -18.41
N ASN A 84 17.67 12.46 -17.22
CA ASN A 84 17.20 11.10 -17.00
C ASN A 84 15.76 10.94 -17.51
N ILE A 85 14.88 11.91 -17.25
CA ILE A 85 13.50 11.86 -17.75
C ILE A 85 13.43 11.84 -19.29
N HIS A 86 14.38 12.48 -19.97
CA HIS A 86 14.44 12.44 -21.44
C HIS A 86 14.81 11.05 -21.95
N LYS A 87 15.82 10.39 -21.36
CA LYS A 87 16.20 9.01 -21.71
C LYS A 87 15.05 8.03 -21.44
N THR A 88 14.37 8.21 -20.32
CA THR A 88 13.21 7.41 -19.93
C THR A 88 12.04 7.62 -20.90
N GLN A 89 11.82 8.84 -21.39
CA GLN A 89 10.82 9.09 -22.43
C GLN A 89 11.11 8.30 -23.70
N LEU A 90 12.34 8.39 -24.24
CA LEU A 90 12.74 7.67 -25.45
C LEU A 90 12.54 6.16 -25.31
N PHE A 91 12.86 5.64 -24.13
CA PHE A 91 12.64 4.22 -23.81
C PHE A 91 11.14 3.86 -23.84
N LEU A 92 10.31 4.64 -23.14
CA LEU A 92 8.87 4.40 -23.06
C LEU A 92 8.18 4.53 -24.41
N GLU A 93 8.62 5.44 -25.28
CA GLU A 93 8.08 5.61 -26.64
C GLU A 93 8.19 4.32 -27.46
N SER A 94 9.24 3.53 -27.20
CA SER A 94 9.47 2.25 -27.88
C SER A 94 8.85 1.06 -27.14
N TYR A 95 8.92 1.04 -25.80
CA TYR A 95 8.55 -0.12 -24.99
C TYR A 95 7.07 -0.15 -24.57
N ALA A 96 6.55 1.00 -24.15
CA ALA A 96 5.20 1.16 -23.58
C ALA A 96 4.59 2.50 -24.02
N PRO A 97 4.33 2.68 -25.33
CA PRO A 97 3.87 3.96 -25.88
C PRO A 97 2.55 4.45 -25.26
N GLU A 98 1.71 3.54 -24.75
CA GLU A 98 0.48 3.88 -24.05
C GLU A 98 0.72 4.63 -22.73
N SER A 99 1.90 4.53 -22.12
CA SER A 99 2.23 5.23 -20.87
C SER A 99 2.72 6.66 -21.10
N ILE A 100 3.00 7.05 -22.34
CA ILE A 100 3.56 8.37 -22.68
C ILE A 100 2.68 9.54 -22.24
N PRO A 101 1.34 9.52 -22.41
CA PRO A 101 0.50 10.63 -21.98
C PRO A 101 0.63 10.91 -20.47
N ILE A 102 0.47 9.89 -19.62
CA ILE A 102 0.59 10.03 -18.16
C ILE A 102 2.03 10.33 -17.73
N PHE A 103 3.03 9.79 -18.42
CA PHE A 103 4.43 10.10 -18.17
C PHE A 103 4.77 11.57 -18.48
N ASN A 104 4.23 12.12 -19.55
CA ASN A 104 4.44 13.53 -19.90
C ASN A 104 3.80 14.47 -18.88
N ASP A 105 2.61 14.13 -18.38
CA ASP A 105 1.97 14.87 -17.29
C ASP A 105 2.83 14.78 -16.02
N PHE A 106 3.29 13.58 -15.65
CA PHE A 106 4.16 13.35 -14.50
C PHE A 106 5.44 14.19 -14.58
N ARG A 107 6.12 14.16 -15.73
CA ARG A 107 7.31 14.99 -15.99
C ARG A 107 7.00 16.48 -15.80
N SER A 108 5.89 16.95 -16.38
CA SER A 108 5.53 18.37 -16.35
C SER A 108 5.20 18.83 -14.94
N PHE A 109 4.51 17.98 -14.17
CA PHE A 109 4.22 18.21 -12.76
C PHE A 109 5.48 18.26 -11.91
N ILE A 110 6.35 17.25 -11.98
CA ILE A 110 7.62 17.25 -11.23
C ILE A 110 8.48 18.47 -11.61
N HIS A 111 8.54 18.81 -12.91
CA HIS A 111 9.29 19.97 -13.37
C HIS A 111 8.78 21.29 -12.79
N SER A 112 7.46 21.45 -12.64
CA SER A 112 6.85 22.67 -12.09
C SER A 112 7.16 22.85 -10.60
N LYS A 113 7.47 21.76 -9.88
CA LYS A 113 7.88 21.80 -8.47
C LYS A 113 9.30 22.33 -8.24
N PHE A 114 10.16 22.32 -9.25
CA PHE A 114 11.49 22.95 -9.17
C PHE A 114 11.41 24.47 -9.33
N THR A 115 11.08 25.15 -8.23
CA THR A 115 10.96 26.62 -8.14
C THR A 115 12.31 27.33 -7.96
N LYS A 116 13.34 26.63 -7.47
CA LYS A 116 14.67 27.19 -7.15
C LYS A 116 15.82 26.36 -7.74
N PRO A 117 16.98 26.96 -8.02
CA PRO A 117 18.11 26.25 -8.64
C PRO A 117 18.69 25.09 -7.81
N ASN A 118 18.72 25.24 -6.48
CA ASN A 118 19.37 24.27 -5.58
C ASN A 118 18.38 23.26 -4.96
N GLN A 119 17.13 23.23 -5.44
CA GLN A 119 16.18 22.21 -5.02
C GLN A 119 16.51 20.87 -5.66
N TYR A 120 16.29 19.81 -4.91
CA TYR A 120 16.40 18.44 -5.37
C TYR A 120 15.13 17.65 -5.01
N LEU A 121 14.86 16.63 -5.81
CA LEU A 121 13.90 15.59 -5.46
C LEU A 121 14.56 14.61 -4.50
N LEU A 122 13.77 14.11 -3.56
CA LEU A 122 14.12 13.03 -2.66
C LEU A 122 13.27 11.82 -2.99
N LEU A 123 13.95 10.73 -3.33
CA LEU A 123 13.35 9.43 -3.54
C LEU A 123 13.77 8.51 -2.38
N ASP A 124 12.83 8.21 -1.50
CA ASP A 124 12.99 7.31 -0.37
C ASP A 124 12.29 5.99 -0.67
N ILE A 125 13.08 4.92 -0.85
CA ILE A 125 12.57 3.61 -1.24
C ILE A 125 13.17 2.48 -0.41
N LEU A 126 13.86 2.81 0.68
CA LEU A 126 14.62 1.83 1.46
C LEU A 126 13.72 0.71 2.01
N GLU A 127 12.49 1.03 2.44
CA GLU A 127 11.55 0.02 2.94
C GLU A 127 11.17 -1.03 1.88
N ILE A 128 11.28 -0.70 0.58
CA ILE A 128 11.01 -1.66 -0.51
C ILE A 128 12.00 -2.83 -0.49
N ALA A 129 13.21 -2.62 0.03
CA ALA A 129 14.18 -3.69 0.24
C ALA A 129 13.66 -4.79 1.19
N GLY A 130 12.64 -4.51 2.01
CA GLY A 130 12.00 -5.51 2.87
C GLY A 130 11.29 -6.65 2.13
N PHE A 131 11.10 -6.56 0.81
CA PHE A 131 10.63 -7.70 -0.01
C PHE A 131 11.76 -8.62 -0.48
N THR A 132 13.00 -8.14 -0.45
CA THR A 132 14.19 -8.81 -0.98
C THR A 132 15.36 -8.59 -0.02
N SER A 133 16.40 -7.89 -0.46
CA SER A 133 17.51 -7.36 0.32
C SER A 133 17.91 -6.00 -0.26
N ILE A 134 18.70 -5.22 0.48
CA ILE A 134 19.19 -3.94 -0.02
C ILE A 134 20.12 -4.17 -1.21
N SER A 135 21.03 -5.15 -1.11
CA SER A 135 21.92 -5.52 -2.19
C SER A 135 21.19 -5.95 -3.47
N GLU A 136 20.11 -6.74 -3.34
CA GLU A 136 19.29 -7.14 -4.48
C GLU A 136 18.53 -5.95 -5.10
N LEU A 137 17.94 -5.09 -4.27
CA LEU A 137 17.28 -3.87 -4.75
C LEU A 137 18.27 -2.97 -5.52
N ILE A 138 19.48 -2.76 -5.01
CA ILE A 138 20.53 -2.01 -5.71
C ILE A 138 20.84 -2.65 -7.07
N SER A 139 21.04 -3.97 -7.12
CA SER A 139 21.34 -4.67 -8.36
C SER A 139 20.24 -4.47 -9.39
N ASN A 140 18.98 -4.62 -8.98
CA ASN A 140 17.81 -4.44 -9.85
C ASN A 140 17.71 -3.00 -10.38
N LEU A 141 18.04 -1.99 -9.56
CA LEU A 141 18.07 -0.60 -10.00
C LEU A 141 19.15 -0.36 -11.07
N TYR A 142 20.38 -0.89 -10.88
CA TYR A 142 21.42 -0.77 -11.92
C TYR A 142 21.00 -1.43 -13.23
N ASP A 143 20.39 -2.62 -13.15
CA ASP A 143 19.93 -3.34 -14.34
C ASP A 143 18.87 -2.54 -15.10
N GLU A 144 17.86 -1.99 -14.43
CA GLU A 144 16.82 -1.19 -15.10
C GLU A 144 17.35 0.16 -15.62
N ILE A 145 18.23 0.84 -14.89
CA ILE A 145 18.88 2.06 -15.38
C ILE A 145 19.72 1.77 -16.62
N LYS A 146 20.47 0.66 -16.63
CA LYS A 146 21.23 0.20 -17.79
C LYS A 146 20.32 -0.11 -18.97
N ILE A 147 19.18 -0.74 -18.72
CA ILE A 147 18.17 -1.03 -19.74
C ILE A 147 17.66 0.29 -20.37
N ILE A 148 17.26 1.27 -19.55
CA ILE A 148 16.83 2.60 -20.03
C ILE A 148 17.96 3.27 -20.82
N LYS A 149 19.19 3.26 -20.32
CA LYS A 149 20.35 3.89 -20.96
C LYS A 149 20.68 3.28 -22.32
N THR A 150 20.56 1.96 -22.43
CA THR A 150 20.90 1.19 -23.65
C THR A 150 19.72 1.01 -24.60
N GLN A 151 18.51 1.44 -24.20
CA GLN A 151 17.27 1.28 -24.96
C GLN A 151 16.97 -0.20 -25.28
N ASN A 152 17.37 -1.12 -24.40
CA ASN A 152 17.11 -2.54 -24.54
C ASN A 152 15.67 -2.84 -24.14
N LEU A 153 14.84 -3.41 -25.00
CA LEU A 153 13.41 -3.59 -24.70
C LEU A 153 13.10 -4.81 -23.82
N GLN A 154 14.10 -5.45 -23.23
CA GLN A 154 13.94 -6.66 -22.41
C GLN A 154 14.44 -6.46 -20.99
N GLY A 155 13.79 -7.12 -20.03
CA GLY A 155 14.27 -7.22 -18.64
C GLY A 155 13.71 -6.18 -17.67
N ILE A 156 12.78 -5.32 -18.09
CA ILE A 156 12.07 -4.43 -17.15
C ILE A 156 11.13 -5.24 -16.26
N THR A 157 11.24 -5.05 -14.95
CA THR A 157 10.45 -5.76 -13.93
C THR A 157 9.45 -4.85 -13.22
N HIS A 158 9.74 -3.55 -13.10
CA HIS A 158 8.92 -2.62 -12.31
C HIS A 158 7.80 -1.93 -13.10
N LEU A 159 7.85 -1.90 -14.44
CA LEU A 159 6.77 -1.32 -15.25
C LEU A 159 5.60 -2.30 -15.43
N VAL A 160 4.55 -2.11 -14.66
CA VAL A 160 3.29 -2.86 -14.81
C VAL A 160 2.37 -2.11 -15.78
N ARG A 161 2.40 -2.48 -17.07
CA ARG A 161 1.68 -1.77 -18.15
C ARG A 161 0.16 -1.69 -17.98
N HIS A 162 -0.45 -2.64 -17.25
CA HIS A 162 -1.89 -2.66 -16.98
C HIS A 162 -2.28 -1.91 -15.70
N ASP A 163 -1.30 -1.37 -14.98
CA ASP A 163 -1.50 -0.60 -13.76
C ASP A 163 -0.45 0.51 -13.70
N LEU A 164 -0.65 1.55 -14.52
CA LEU A 164 0.27 2.69 -14.63
C LEU A 164 0.29 3.58 -13.38
N ILE A 165 -0.58 3.31 -12.41
CA ILE A 165 -0.51 3.94 -11.09
C ILE A 165 0.57 3.26 -10.25
N ALA A 166 0.41 1.98 -9.91
CA ALA A 166 1.41 1.30 -9.06
C ALA A 166 2.73 1.04 -9.81
N GLY A 167 2.67 0.70 -11.10
CA GLY A 167 3.85 0.44 -11.92
C GLY A 167 4.45 1.67 -12.59
N GLY A 168 3.77 2.83 -12.56
CA GLY A 168 4.19 4.04 -13.27
C GLY A 168 4.45 5.22 -12.35
N THR A 169 3.40 5.91 -11.92
CA THR A 169 3.49 7.21 -11.21
C THR A 169 3.58 7.13 -9.69
N GLY A 170 3.05 6.09 -9.08
CA GLY A 170 2.65 6.11 -7.66
C GLY A 170 1.36 6.89 -7.44
N PHE A 171 0.94 7.02 -6.18
CA PHE A 171 -0.27 7.72 -5.76
C PHE A 171 0.03 9.16 -5.36
N SER A 172 -0.78 10.10 -5.84
CA SER A 172 -0.72 11.51 -5.49
C SER A 172 -2.14 12.09 -5.43
N THR A 173 -2.37 13.00 -4.50
CA THR A 173 -3.62 13.78 -4.41
C THR A 173 -3.60 15.00 -5.32
N GLU A 174 -2.49 15.73 -5.40
CA GLU A 174 -2.40 16.96 -6.21
C GLU A 174 -2.34 16.67 -7.72
N PHE A 175 -1.55 15.67 -8.11
CA PHE A 175 -1.44 15.25 -9.51
C PHE A 175 -2.77 14.76 -10.11
N GLU A 176 -3.69 14.23 -9.29
CA GLU A 176 -5.01 13.78 -9.75
C GLU A 176 -5.84 14.90 -10.36
N GLU A 177 -5.73 16.11 -9.81
CA GLU A 177 -6.44 17.29 -10.30
C GLU A 177 -5.85 17.84 -11.60
N LEU A 178 -4.57 17.54 -11.86
CA LEU A 178 -3.80 18.12 -12.97
C LEU A 178 -3.70 17.18 -14.18
N SER A 179 -3.78 15.87 -13.98
CA SER A 179 -3.66 14.89 -15.06
C SER A 179 -4.97 14.12 -15.27
N SER A 180 -5.64 14.42 -16.39
CA SER A 180 -6.82 13.66 -16.81
C SER A 180 -6.52 12.18 -17.10
N PHE A 181 -5.28 11.87 -17.53
CA PHE A 181 -4.82 10.51 -17.74
C PHE A 181 -4.64 9.76 -16.42
N TYR A 182 -4.00 10.39 -15.43
CA TYR A 182 -3.90 9.81 -14.09
C TYR A 182 -5.28 9.57 -13.46
N ALA A 183 -6.18 10.55 -13.52
CA ALA A 183 -7.53 10.40 -12.99
C ALA A 183 -8.31 9.26 -13.67
N LYS A 184 -8.06 9.02 -14.97
CA LYS A 184 -8.61 7.89 -15.70
C LYS A 184 -8.02 6.56 -15.22
N GLU A 185 -6.69 6.45 -15.14
CA GLU A 185 -6.00 5.24 -14.67
C GLU A 185 -6.40 4.87 -13.23
N MET A 186 -6.57 5.86 -12.35
CA MET A 186 -7.10 5.66 -10.99
C MET A 186 -8.52 5.08 -11.00
N LYS A 187 -9.41 5.60 -11.84
CA LYS A 187 -10.79 5.09 -11.98
C LYS A 187 -10.81 3.66 -12.54
N ASP A 188 -10.00 3.39 -13.55
CA ASP A 188 -9.89 2.07 -14.17
C ASP A 188 -9.35 1.04 -13.16
N ARG A 189 -8.35 1.44 -12.36
CA ARG A 189 -7.86 0.64 -11.23
C ARG A 189 -8.97 0.34 -10.23
N MET A 190 -9.72 1.35 -9.77
CA MET A 190 -10.82 1.15 -8.81
C MET A 190 -11.88 0.17 -9.33
N LYS A 191 -12.21 0.27 -10.63
CA LYS A 191 -13.18 -0.61 -11.29
C LYS A 191 -12.70 -2.05 -11.42
N ASN A 192 -11.39 -2.23 -11.63
CA ASN A 192 -10.77 -3.53 -11.86
C ASN A 192 -10.20 -4.17 -10.58
N THR A 193 -10.22 -3.47 -9.44
CA THR A 193 -9.86 -4.07 -8.15
C THR A 193 -10.77 -5.28 -7.93
N PRO A 194 -10.23 -6.51 -7.84
CA PRO A 194 -11.06 -7.65 -7.51
C PRO A 194 -11.76 -7.33 -6.20
N ASN A 195 -13.09 -7.43 -6.24
CA ASN A 195 -13.93 -7.28 -5.07
C ASN A 195 -13.64 -8.52 -4.22
N TYR A 196 -12.53 -8.50 -3.47
CA TYR A 196 -12.18 -9.58 -2.56
C TYR A 196 -13.42 -9.76 -1.68
N PRO A 197 -14.11 -10.91 -1.75
CA PRO A 197 -15.28 -11.12 -0.91
C PRO A 197 -14.76 -10.87 0.50
N ASN A 198 -15.37 -9.89 1.16
CA ASN A 198 -14.95 -9.39 2.46
C ASN A 198 -14.79 -10.61 3.37
N VAL A 199 -13.57 -11.15 3.49
CA VAL A 199 -13.31 -12.36 4.25
C VAL A 199 -13.40 -11.85 5.68
N LYS A 200 -14.62 -11.82 6.22
CA LYS A 200 -14.84 -11.56 7.63
C LYS A 200 -13.98 -12.60 8.32
N ILE A 201 -12.86 -12.15 8.88
CA ILE A 201 -11.98 -13.00 9.67
C ILE A 201 -12.83 -13.37 10.89
N ILE A 202 -13.45 -14.54 10.83
CA ILE A 202 -14.21 -15.12 11.93
C ILE A 202 -13.17 -15.42 13.02
N THR A 203 -12.97 -14.46 13.91
CA THR A 203 -12.11 -14.58 15.08
C THR A 203 -12.89 -15.19 16.24
N LYS A 204 -12.22 -15.81 17.22
CA LYS A 204 -12.88 -16.31 18.44
C LYS A 204 -13.71 -15.24 19.16
N LYS A 205 -13.37 -13.95 18.99
CA LYS A 205 -14.14 -12.80 19.52
C LYS A 205 -15.54 -12.66 18.90
N SER A 206 -15.79 -13.25 17.73
CA SER A 206 -17.11 -13.28 17.09
C SER A 206 -18.10 -14.29 17.71
N LEU A 207 -17.62 -15.20 18.58
CA LEU A 207 -18.45 -16.16 19.33
C LEU A 207 -19.14 -15.50 20.53
N THR A 208 -18.47 -14.52 21.16
CA THR A 208 -18.90 -13.88 22.41
C THR A 208 -20.35 -13.37 22.41
N PRO A 209 -20.83 -12.60 21.41
CA PRO A 209 -22.21 -12.12 21.42
C PRO A 209 -23.24 -13.25 21.29
N HIS A 210 -22.95 -14.30 20.53
CA HIS A 210 -23.87 -15.43 20.34
C HIS A 210 -23.96 -16.30 21.60
N ILE A 211 -22.85 -16.48 22.32
CA ILE A 211 -22.84 -17.15 23.63
C ILE A 211 -23.62 -16.32 24.66
N ALA A 212 -23.44 -14.99 24.68
CA ALA A 212 -24.18 -14.11 25.57
C ALA A 212 -25.69 -14.17 25.34
N VAL A 213 -26.13 -14.21 24.07
CA VAL A 213 -27.55 -14.39 23.72
C VAL A 213 -28.08 -15.74 24.21
N LEU A 214 -27.32 -16.83 24.08
CA LEU A 214 -27.74 -18.15 24.59
C LEU A 214 -27.83 -18.22 26.11
N ILE A 215 -27.03 -17.44 26.83
CA ILE A 215 -27.11 -17.33 28.30
C ILE A 215 -28.30 -16.47 28.73
N LEU A 216 -28.63 -15.43 27.96
CA LEU A 216 -29.77 -14.55 28.23
C LEU A 216 -31.12 -15.15 27.82
N ALA A 217 -31.16 -16.01 26.81
CA ALA A 217 -32.39 -16.56 26.27
C ALA A 217 -33.22 -17.38 27.30
N PRO A 218 -32.63 -18.14 28.26
CA PRO A 218 -33.38 -18.77 29.35
C PRO A 218 -34.11 -17.77 30.24
N LEU A 219 -33.53 -16.58 30.47
CA LEU A 219 -34.18 -15.50 31.22
C LEU A 219 -35.41 -14.98 30.46
N PHE A 220 -35.30 -14.80 29.14
CA PHE A 220 -36.44 -14.42 28.31
C PHE A 220 -37.50 -15.53 28.24
N THR A 221 -37.10 -16.81 28.20
CA THR A 221 -38.04 -17.95 28.30
C THR A 221 -38.83 -17.88 29.61
N TYR A 222 -38.15 -17.58 30.72
CA TYR A 222 -38.79 -17.45 32.02
C TYR A 222 -39.77 -16.25 32.07
N ILE A 223 -39.38 -15.11 31.49
CA ILE A 223 -40.26 -13.93 31.37
C ILE A 223 -41.50 -14.26 30.54
N THR A 224 -41.35 -14.90 29.38
CA THR A 224 -42.48 -15.35 28.55
C THR A 224 -43.40 -16.31 29.31
N TYR A 225 -42.83 -17.27 30.04
CA TYR A 225 -43.60 -18.22 30.84
C TYR A 225 -44.38 -17.54 31.96
N ARG A 226 -43.77 -16.57 32.66
CA ARG A 226 -44.46 -15.77 33.69
C ARG A 226 -45.54 -14.87 33.10
N GLY A 227 -45.32 -14.31 31.91
CA GLY A 227 -46.33 -13.57 31.16
C GLY A 227 -47.52 -14.45 30.79
N TYR A 228 -47.26 -15.67 30.30
CA TYR A 228 -48.29 -16.66 30.00
C TYR A 228 -49.13 -17.03 31.23
N ILE A 229 -48.52 -17.26 32.38
CA ILE A 229 -49.26 -17.57 33.63
C ILE A 229 -50.21 -16.42 34.01
N LYS A 230 -49.82 -15.16 33.77
CA LYS A 230 -50.60 -13.98 34.19
C LYS A 230 -51.70 -13.59 33.20
N GLU A 231 -51.40 -13.63 31.91
CA GLU A 231 -52.23 -13.03 30.86
C GLU A 231 -52.70 -14.05 29.81
N GLY A 232 -52.28 -15.31 29.91
CA GLY A 232 -52.55 -16.34 28.91
C GLY A 232 -51.84 -16.05 27.58
N PHE A 233 -52.47 -16.44 26.47
CA PHE A 233 -51.96 -16.20 25.11
C PHE A 233 -52.25 -14.77 24.64
N SER A 234 -51.69 -13.77 25.32
CA SER A 234 -51.72 -12.40 24.83
C SER A 234 -50.79 -12.22 23.63
N SER A 235 -51.07 -11.23 22.78
CA SER A 235 -50.23 -10.89 21.62
C SER A 235 -48.78 -10.62 22.02
N THR A 236 -48.57 -9.96 23.17
CA THR A 236 -47.25 -9.70 23.75
C THR A 236 -46.51 -10.99 24.09
N VAL A 237 -47.16 -11.95 24.76
CA VAL A 237 -46.56 -13.24 25.13
C VAL A 237 -46.18 -14.05 23.89
N ILE A 238 -47.04 -14.06 22.87
CA ILE A 238 -46.79 -14.76 21.60
C ILE A 238 -45.57 -14.15 20.88
N ILE A 239 -45.51 -12.82 20.75
CA ILE A 239 -44.40 -12.12 20.10
C ILE A 239 -43.09 -12.36 20.86
N LEU A 240 -43.10 -12.30 22.20
CA LEU A 240 -41.91 -12.54 23.02
C LEU A 240 -41.43 -13.98 22.87
N GLY A 241 -42.35 -14.95 22.87
CA GLY A 241 -42.06 -16.36 22.66
C GLY A 241 -41.43 -16.65 21.30
N LEU A 242 -42.02 -16.14 20.22
CA LEU A 242 -41.50 -16.30 18.86
C LEU A 242 -40.13 -15.63 18.69
N SER A 243 -39.96 -14.42 19.22
CA SER A 243 -38.69 -13.70 19.19
C SER A 243 -37.59 -14.48 19.92
N ASN A 244 -37.91 -15.07 21.07
CA ASN A 244 -36.96 -15.87 21.84
C ASN A 244 -36.53 -17.15 21.08
N ILE A 245 -37.48 -17.86 20.45
CA ILE A 245 -37.19 -19.02 19.59
C ILE A 245 -36.30 -18.62 18.40
N MET A 246 -36.57 -17.46 17.79
CA MET A 246 -35.76 -16.93 16.71
C MET A 246 -34.32 -16.62 17.16
N PHE A 247 -34.14 -16.04 18.36
CA PHE A 247 -32.82 -15.77 18.93
C PHE A 247 -32.02 -17.04 19.22
N TYR A 248 -32.66 -18.09 19.75
CA TYR A 248 -32.02 -19.41 19.91
C TYR A 248 -31.58 -19.99 18.58
N SER A 249 -32.50 -20.05 17.62
CA SER A 249 -32.27 -20.66 16.31
C SER A 249 -31.15 -19.94 15.56
N TYR A 250 -31.17 -18.60 15.56
CA TYR A 250 -30.14 -17.78 14.94
C TYR A 250 -28.78 -17.96 15.63
N SER A 251 -28.73 -17.94 16.96
CA SER A 251 -27.46 -18.04 17.70
C SER A 251 -26.83 -19.43 17.54
N ILE A 252 -27.62 -20.51 17.61
CA ILE A 252 -27.14 -21.87 17.38
C ILE A 252 -26.62 -22.04 15.96
N PHE A 253 -27.38 -21.59 14.96
CA PHE A 253 -26.96 -21.67 13.55
C PHE A 253 -25.63 -20.93 13.31
N ARG A 254 -25.47 -19.73 13.88
CA ARG A 254 -24.24 -18.96 13.78
C ARG A 254 -23.05 -19.63 14.49
N LEU A 255 -23.26 -20.25 15.65
CA LEU A 255 -22.21 -21.00 16.34
C LEU A 255 -21.78 -22.26 15.56
N ILE A 256 -22.72 -22.96 14.93
CA ILE A 256 -22.40 -24.10 14.04
C ILE A 256 -21.58 -23.62 12.85
N GLN A 257 -21.97 -22.54 12.18
CA GLN A 257 -21.21 -21.98 11.06
C GLN A 257 -19.79 -21.57 11.47
N ILE A 258 -19.65 -20.88 12.61
CA ILE A 258 -18.35 -20.40 13.11
C ILE A 258 -17.44 -21.57 13.52
N SER A 259 -17.98 -22.58 14.21
CA SER A 259 -17.21 -23.75 14.64
C SER A 259 -16.70 -24.60 13.47
N THR A 260 -17.53 -24.79 12.44
CA THR A 260 -17.17 -25.52 11.21
C THR A 260 -16.01 -24.83 10.48
N VAL A 261 -16.02 -23.50 10.39
CA VAL A 261 -14.95 -22.70 9.76
C VAL A 261 -13.65 -22.70 10.58
N ILE A 262 -13.73 -22.76 11.91
CA ILE A 262 -12.54 -22.85 12.77
C ILE A 262 -11.89 -24.23 12.66
N GLN A 263 -12.68 -25.31 12.52
CA GLN A 263 -12.16 -26.66 12.36
C GLN A 263 -11.48 -26.86 11.00
N SER A 264 -12.03 -26.31 9.91
CA SER A 264 -11.45 -26.44 8.56
C SER A 264 -10.14 -25.65 8.38
N LYS A 265 -9.82 -24.70 9.26
CA LYS A 265 -8.54 -23.98 9.26
C LYS A 265 -7.43 -24.69 10.05
N LYS A 266 -7.74 -25.78 10.74
CA LYS A 266 -6.78 -26.56 11.54
C LYS A 266 -6.35 -27.88 10.88
N SER A 267 -7.01 -28.27 9.79
CA SER A 267 -6.63 -29.40 8.91
C SER A 267 -5.76 -28.90 7.77
#